data_AF-A0A482UW31-F1
#
_entry.id   AF-A0A482UW31-F1
#
_cell.length_a   1.000
_cell.length_b   1.000
_cell.length_c   1.000
_cell.angle_alpha   90.00
_cell.angle_beta   90.00
_cell.angle_gamma   90.00
#
_symmetry.space_group_name_H-M   'P 1'
#
loop_
_entity.id
_entity.type
_entity.pdbx_description
1 polymer ?
#
loop_
_entity_poly.entity_id
_entity_poly.type
_entity_poly.pdbx_seq_one_letter_code
_entity_poly.pdbx_strand_id
1 'polypeptide(L)'
;MKQKTLSKAESKEKRREQNKQWMLLNRSTWTDEDLNPRHTQYYQTQVPELKHGWDSFVSVMKKELPVTFRISSSCHDLLHRALAFSLEHEFARMKGHFITNKHGEVIDGPIVHTIDWMKDAYQLIISNKDLNEEAGCSKLASWLQREVNLGHIVRQELVSMIPAALLDIQHSHMVLDVCASPGSKTEQLLGKMVRSAREQSMLPTVSICTYTMHHTANCNKRSGYDFRHIMLEVLHS
;
A
#
# COMPACT_ATOMS: atom_id res chain seq x y z
N MET A 1 -2.85 48.54 -21.98
CA MET A 1 -2.13 47.48 -22.73
C MET A 1 -2.98 46.22 -22.69
N LYS A 2 -3.49 45.73 -23.84
CA LYS A 2 -4.25 44.47 -23.89
C LYS A 2 -3.28 43.30 -23.70
N GLN A 3 -3.49 42.47 -22.69
CA GLN A 3 -2.72 41.23 -22.53
C GLN A 3 -2.92 40.37 -23.79
N LYS A 4 -1.82 40.07 -24.48
CA LYS A 4 -1.83 39.28 -25.71
C LYS A 4 -2.21 37.85 -25.33
N THR A 5 -3.42 37.42 -25.68
CA THR A 5 -3.92 36.07 -25.42
C THR A 5 -3.07 35.09 -26.23
N LEU A 6 -2.31 34.24 -25.54
CA LEU A 6 -1.44 33.24 -26.17
C LEU A 6 -2.29 32.28 -27.01
N SER A 7 -1.80 31.89 -28.19
CA SER A 7 -2.43 30.81 -28.95
C SER A 7 -2.36 29.48 -28.18
N LYS A 8 -3.22 28.52 -28.54
CA LYS A 8 -3.20 27.17 -27.93
C LYS A 8 -1.85 26.48 -28.06
N ALA A 9 -1.14 26.70 -29.17
CA ALA A 9 0.19 26.13 -29.43
C ALA A 9 1.24 26.77 -28.51
N GLU A 10 1.29 28.10 -28.44
CA GLU A 10 2.22 28.83 -27.57
C GLU A 10 1.96 28.53 -26.08
N SER A 11 0.69 28.38 -25.69
CA SER A 11 0.31 27.97 -24.32
C SER A 11 0.80 26.57 -23.99
N LYS A 12 0.72 25.63 -24.93
CA LYS A 12 1.19 24.24 -24.77
C LYS A 12 2.72 24.18 -24.70
N GLU A 13 3.41 24.96 -25.52
CA GLU A 13 4.87 25.09 -25.53
C GLU A 13 5.39 25.69 -24.23
N LYS A 14 4.79 26.80 -23.79
CA LYS A 14 5.10 27.42 -22.49
C LYS A 14 4.84 26.46 -21.33
N ARG A 15 3.77 25.66 -21.38
CA ARG A 15 3.50 24.62 -20.37
C ARG A 15 4.55 23.52 -20.37
N ARG A 16 5.04 23.10 -21.55
CA ARG A 16 6.12 22.12 -21.69
C ARG A 16 7.44 22.65 -21.15
N GLU A 17 7.77 23.90 -21.44
CA GLU A 17 9.02 24.51 -20.97
C GLU A 17 9.02 24.68 -19.46
N GLN A 18 7.89 25.12 -18.89
CA GLN A 18 7.69 25.09 -17.44
C GLN A 18 7.83 23.67 -16.87
N ASN A 19 7.28 22.64 -17.53
CA ASN A 19 7.40 21.24 -17.10
C ASN A 19 8.85 20.75 -17.03
N LYS A 20 9.72 21.19 -17.94
CA LYS A 20 11.13 20.79 -17.93
C LYS A 20 11.86 21.36 -16.72
N GLN A 21 11.56 22.60 -16.34
CA GLN A 21 12.14 23.23 -15.14
C GLN A 21 11.82 22.42 -13.87
N TRP A 22 10.62 21.84 -13.77
CA TRP A 22 10.23 20.93 -12.67
C TRP A 22 11.02 19.61 -12.60
N MET A 23 11.67 19.19 -13.69
CA MET A 23 12.51 17.97 -13.71
C MET A 23 13.95 18.23 -13.27
N LEU A 24 14.39 19.50 -13.23
CA LEU A 24 15.73 19.89 -12.83
C LEU A 24 15.86 20.13 -11.31
N LEU A 25 14.74 20.25 -10.61
CA LEU A 25 14.72 20.42 -9.15
C LEU A 25 15.14 19.13 -8.45
N ASN A 26 16.15 19.23 -7.58
CA ASN A 26 16.61 18.12 -6.77
C ASN A 26 15.58 17.79 -5.68
N ARG A 27 14.86 16.67 -5.86
CA ARG A 27 13.80 16.20 -4.94
C ARG A 27 14.32 15.36 -3.77
N SER A 28 15.63 15.11 -3.69
CA SER A 28 16.23 14.30 -2.63
C SER A 28 16.40 15.05 -1.31
N THR A 29 16.31 16.38 -1.35
CA THR A 29 16.43 17.27 -0.20
C THR A 29 15.08 17.92 0.09
N TRP A 30 14.51 17.61 1.26
CA TRP A 30 13.30 18.26 1.74
C TRP A 30 13.64 19.71 2.13
N THR A 31 13.43 20.66 1.23
CA THR A 31 13.48 22.08 1.54
C THR A 31 12.12 22.56 2.04
N ASP A 32 12.07 23.72 2.71
CA ASP A 32 10.82 24.36 3.14
C ASP A 32 10.02 24.97 1.98
N GLU A 33 10.61 25.05 0.79
CA GLU A 33 9.94 25.52 -0.41
C GLU A 33 8.99 24.45 -0.98
N ASP A 34 7.84 24.90 -1.49
CA ASP A 34 6.90 24.03 -2.18
C ASP A 34 7.51 23.48 -3.48
N LEU A 35 8.00 22.24 -3.40
CA LEU A 35 8.62 21.51 -4.49
C LEU A 35 7.67 21.26 -5.68
N ASN A 36 6.35 21.42 -5.50
CA ASN A 36 5.36 21.28 -6.56
C ASN A 36 4.11 22.18 -6.34
N PRO A 37 4.19 23.48 -6.62
CA PRO A 37 3.09 24.44 -6.56
C PRO A 37 1.87 24.06 -7.41
N ARG A 38 2.05 23.24 -8.46
CA ARG A 38 0.90 22.72 -9.22
C ARG A 38 0.13 21.67 -8.44
N HIS A 39 0.82 20.82 -7.70
CA HIS A 39 0.20 19.90 -6.76
C HIS A 39 -0.56 20.68 -5.69
N THR A 40 0.07 21.68 -5.07
CA THR A 40 -0.58 22.55 -4.08
C THR A 40 -1.83 23.24 -4.62
N GLN A 41 -1.71 23.91 -5.78
CA GLN A 41 -2.85 24.56 -6.41
C GLN A 41 -3.97 23.57 -6.75
N TYR A 42 -3.63 22.39 -7.28
CA TYR A 42 -4.61 21.36 -7.63
C TYR A 42 -5.42 20.93 -6.40
N TYR A 43 -4.75 20.48 -5.33
CA TYR A 43 -5.44 19.98 -4.14
C TYR A 43 -6.22 21.07 -3.40
N GLN A 44 -5.68 22.28 -3.26
CA GLN A 44 -6.39 23.40 -2.65
C GLN A 44 -7.60 23.86 -3.47
N THR A 45 -7.61 23.59 -4.79
CA THR A 45 -8.77 23.87 -5.64
C THR A 45 -9.83 22.78 -5.53
N GLN A 46 -9.42 21.50 -5.47
CA GLN A 46 -10.34 20.36 -5.36
C GLN A 46 -10.96 20.24 -3.96
N VAL A 47 -10.20 20.59 -2.92
CA VAL A 47 -10.62 20.51 -1.52
C VAL A 47 -10.33 21.86 -0.85
N PRO A 48 -11.22 22.86 -1.01
CA PRO A 48 -11.02 24.22 -0.49
C PRO A 48 -10.76 24.29 1.02
N GLU A 49 -11.26 23.32 1.78
CA GLU A 49 -11.10 23.19 3.23
C GLU A 49 -9.62 22.98 3.61
N LEU A 50 -8.82 22.36 2.74
CA LEU A 50 -7.39 22.14 2.97
C LEU A 50 -6.57 23.44 2.95
N LYS A 51 -7.11 24.57 2.45
CA LYS A 51 -6.37 25.83 2.37
C LYS A 51 -5.89 26.31 3.74
N HIS A 52 -6.75 26.21 4.76
CA HIS A 52 -6.44 26.70 6.11
C HIS A 52 -5.50 25.76 6.88
N GLY A 53 -5.46 24.48 6.51
CA GLY A 53 -4.65 23.44 7.16
C GLY A 53 -3.54 22.87 6.27
N TRP A 54 -3.14 23.59 5.22
CA TRP A 54 -2.28 23.05 4.17
C TRP A 54 -0.92 22.58 4.71
N ASP A 55 -0.29 23.38 5.56
CA ASP A 55 1.01 23.03 6.13
C ASP A 55 0.93 21.78 7.01
N SER A 56 -0.17 21.64 7.76
CA SER A 56 -0.44 20.42 8.54
C SER A 56 -0.63 19.22 7.62
N PHE A 57 -1.42 19.34 6.55
CA PHE A 57 -1.61 18.28 5.56
C PHE A 57 -0.29 17.85 4.93
N VAL A 58 0.51 18.80 4.46
CA VAL A 58 1.83 18.53 3.86
C VAL A 58 2.78 17.90 4.88
N SER A 59 2.79 18.37 6.13
CA SER A 59 3.61 17.77 7.18
C SER A 59 3.28 16.29 7.43
N VAL A 60 2.00 15.90 7.32
CA VAL A 60 1.56 14.50 7.42
C VAL A 60 1.97 13.72 6.18
N MET A 61 1.80 14.28 4.97
CA MET A 61 2.22 13.65 3.70
C MET A 61 3.73 13.40 3.61
N LYS A 62 4.54 14.18 4.36
CA LYS A 62 5.99 14.01 4.47
C LYS A 62 6.40 12.86 5.42
N LYS A 63 5.49 12.36 6.26
CA LYS A 63 5.78 11.24 7.17
C LYS A 63 5.90 9.94 6.40
N GLU A 64 6.80 9.07 6.85
CA GLU A 64 6.90 7.71 6.31
C GLU A 64 5.62 6.93 6.61
N LEU A 65 5.20 6.11 5.65
CA LEU A 65 4.07 5.22 5.87
C LEU A 65 4.44 4.17 6.91
N PRO A 66 3.52 3.83 7.83
CA PRO A 66 3.75 2.79 8.81
C PRO A 66 3.89 1.43 8.12
N VAL A 67 4.58 0.50 8.79
CA VAL A 67 4.63 -0.89 8.32
C VAL A 67 3.29 -1.56 8.59
N THR A 68 2.62 -1.99 7.54
CA THR A 68 1.33 -2.68 7.63
C THR A 68 1.40 -4.05 6.92
N PHE A 69 0.73 -5.03 7.51
CA PHE A 69 0.68 -6.39 6.98
C PHE A 69 -0.57 -7.12 7.47
N ARG A 70 -0.86 -8.26 6.86
CA ARG A 70 -1.95 -9.15 7.29
C ARG A 70 -1.53 -10.59 7.26
N ILE A 71 -2.20 -11.44 8.03
CA ILE A 71 -2.08 -12.89 7.88
C ILE A 71 -2.75 -13.28 6.55
N SER A 72 -2.05 -14.09 5.75
CA SER A 72 -2.55 -14.58 4.48
C SER A 72 -3.75 -15.50 4.68
N SER A 73 -4.72 -15.42 3.78
CA SER A 73 -5.85 -16.36 3.71
C SER A 73 -5.43 -17.80 3.37
N SER A 74 -4.24 -17.98 2.79
CA SER A 74 -3.67 -19.31 2.53
C SER A 74 -2.98 -19.91 3.75
N CYS A 75 -2.77 -19.13 4.82
CA CYS A 75 -2.19 -19.64 6.05
C CYS A 75 -3.14 -20.66 6.70
N HIS A 76 -2.60 -21.81 7.08
CA HIS A 76 -3.39 -22.86 7.74
C HIS A 76 -3.89 -22.39 9.12
N ASP A 77 -5.13 -22.74 9.48
CA ASP A 77 -5.82 -22.20 10.68
C ASP A 77 -5.04 -22.39 11.99
N LEU A 78 -4.33 -23.52 12.14
CA LEU A 78 -3.46 -23.75 13.32
C LEU A 78 -2.31 -22.75 13.38
N LEU A 79 -1.67 -22.46 12.25
CA LEU A 79 -0.58 -21.50 12.16
C LEU A 79 -1.10 -20.08 12.32
N HIS A 80 -2.23 -19.76 11.69
CA HIS A 80 -2.92 -18.47 11.85
C HIS A 80 -3.10 -18.10 13.33
N ARG A 81 -3.64 -19.02 14.13
CA ARG A 81 -3.82 -18.81 15.58
C ARG A 81 -2.50 -18.57 16.31
N ALA A 82 -1.45 -19.31 15.98
CA ALA A 82 -0.13 -19.15 16.59
C ALA A 82 0.51 -17.79 16.22
N LEU A 83 0.35 -17.36 14.97
CA LEU A 83 0.84 -16.07 14.50
C LEU A 83 0.10 -14.91 15.16
N ALA A 84 -1.22 -14.95 15.19
CA ALA A 84 -2.06 -13.96 15.88
C ALA A 84 -1.68 -13.85 17.36
N PHE A 85 -1.54 -14.99 18.05
CA PHE A 85 -1.10 -15.02 19.45
C PHE A 85 0.26 -14.34 19.64
N SER A 86 1.24 -14.65 18.78
CA SER A 86 2.58 -14.05 18.84
C SER A 86 2.53 -12.54 18.61
N LEU A 87 1.74 -12.07 17.65
CA LEU A 87 1.55 -10.65 17.36
C LEU A 87 0.92 -9.91 18.55
N GLU A 88 -0.12 -10.47 19.16
CA GLU A 88 -0.88 -9.83 20.24
C GLU A 88 -0.18 -9.90 21.62
N HIS A 89 0.70 -10.87 21.85
CA HIS A 89 1.28 -11.11 23.18
C HIS A 89 2.79 -10.90 23.23
N GLU A 90 3.51 -11.47 22.28
CA GLU A 90 4.97 -11.41 22.24
C GLU A 90 5.45 -10.09 21.65
N PHE A 91 5.00 -9.78 20.43
CA PHE A 91 5.46 -8.62 19.68
C PHE A 91 4.69 -7.34 20.01
N ALA A 92 3.46 -7.45 20.49
CA ALA A 92 2.76 -6.29 21.03
C ALA A 92 3.60 -5.65 22.13
N ARG A 93 4.06 -6.40 23.14
CA ARG A 93 4.68 -5.81 24.34
C ARG A 93 6.21 -5.76 24.33
N MET A 94 6.88 -6.48 23.42
CA MET A 94 8.36 -6.60 23.30
C MET A 94 9.10 -6.45 24.65
N LYS A 95 8.63 -7.18 25.67
CA LYS A 95 8.98 -6.94 27.07
C LYS A 95 10.50 -7.03 27.28
N GLY A 96 11.08 -5.98 27.87
CA GLY A 96 12.52 -5.92 28.19
C GLY A 96 13.40 -5.33 27.10
N HIS A 97 12.82 -4.87 25.98
CA HIS A 97 13.54 -4.09 24.96
C HIS A 97 13.13 -2.63 25.02
N PHE A 98 14.13 -1.74 25.11
CA PHE A 98 13.93 -0.31 24.84
C PHE A 98 14.05 -0.11 23.33
N ILE A 99 13.02 0.47 22.73
CA ILE A 99 13.01 0.76 21.30
C ILE A 99 12.97 2.26 21.17
N THR A 100 13.96 2.79 20.47
CA THR A 100 14.04 4.20 20.15
C THR A 100 13.65 4.42 18.70
N ASN A 101 12.92 5.49 18.40
CA ASN A 101 12.76 5.91 17.02
C ASN A 101 14.03 6.63 16.53
N LYS A 102 14.09 6.96 15.23
CA LYS A 102 15.18 7.75 14.63
C LYS A 102 15.46 9.11 15.28
N HIS A 103 14.59 9.61 16.16
CA HIS A 103 14.76 10.85 16.90
C HIS A 103 15.29 10.62 18.33
N GLY A 104 15.58 9.37 18.71
CA GLY A 104 16.04 8.98 20.04
C GLY A 104 14.93 8.94 21.09
N GLU A 105 13.67 9.04 20.68
CA GLU A 105 12.52 8.99 21.58
C GLU A 105 12.19 7.53 21.88
N VAL A 106 12.07 7.21 23.16
CA VAL A 106 11.65 5.88 23.61
C VAL A 106 10.18 5.70 23.29
N ILE A 107 9.89 4.62 22.55
CA ILE A 107 8.53 4.24 22.23
C ILE A 107 7.97 3.48 23.44
N ASP A 108 7.05 4.14 24.15
CA ASP A 108 6.30 3.55 25.26
C ASP A 108 4.94 3.04 24.77
N GLY A 109 4.74 1.72 24.83
CA GLY A 109 3.49 1.08 24.41
C GLY A 109 3.68 -0.07 23.42
N PRO A 110 2.58 -0.66 22.94
CA PRO A 110 2.67 -1.83 22.10
C PRO A 110 3.17 -1.49 20.69
N ILE A 111 4.10 -2.29 20.17
CA ILE A 111 4.74 -2.02 18.88
C ILE A 111 3.87 -2.45 17.71
N VAL A 112 3.11 -3.53 17.92
CA VAL A 112 2.17 -4.10 16.96
C VAL A 112 0.75 -3.81 17.42
N HIS A 113 -0.07 -3.25 16.53
CA HIS A 113 -1.49 -3.04 16.75
C HIS A 113 -2.33 -3.80 15.74
N THR A 114 -3.50 -4.27 16.17
CA THR A 114 -4.55 -4.75 15.29
C THR A 114 -5.26 -3.57 14.62
N ILE A 115 -5.76 -3.78 13.41
CA ILE A 115 -6.64 -2.81 12.73
C ILE A 115 -8.10 -3.17 13.02
N ASP A 116 -8.80 -2.33 13.79
CA ASP A 116 -10.13 -2.64 14.33
C ASP A 116 -11.18 -2.98 13.28
N TRP A 117 -11.13 -2.32 12.12
CA TRP A 117 -12.09 -2.52 11.03
C TRP A 117 -11.69 -3.64 10.05
N MET A 118 -10.52 -4.25 10.22
CA MET A 118 -10.02 -5.30 9.34
C MET A 118 -9.40 -6.44 10.15
N LYS A 119 -10.11 -7.58 10.18
CA LYS A 119 -9.61 -8.78 10.82
C LYS A 119 -8.28 -9.23 10.20
N ASP A 120 -7.39 -9.75 11.04
CA ASP A 120 -6.11 -10.33 10.65
C ASP A 120 -5.12 -9.33 10.03
N ALA A 121 -5.39 -8.02 10.14
CA ALA A 121 -4.51 -6.94 9.72
C ALA A 121 -3.87 -6.24 10.91
N TYR A 122 -2.61 -5.88 10.74
CA TYR A 122 -1.74 -5.34 11.78
C TYR A 122 -0.92 -4.17 11.26
N GLN A 123 -0.58 -3.25 12.16
CA GLN A 123 0.26 -2.09 11.90
C GLN A 123 1.33 -1.97 12.97
N LEU A 124 2.54 -1.62 12.55
CA LEU A 124 3.61 -1.21 13.46
C LEU A 124 3.61 0.30 13.63
N ILE A 125 3.91 0.76 14.85
CA ILE A 125 4.14 2.19 15.13
C ILE A 125 5.54 2.67 14.72
N ILE A 126 6.45 1.73 14.45
CA ILE A 126 7.80 2.00 13.96
C ILE A 126 7.84 2.06 12.43
N SER A 127 8.78 2.86 11.91
CA SER A 127 9.03 2.92 10.48
C SER A 127 9.67 1.63 9.96
N ASN A 128 9.62 1.42 8.64
CA ASN A 128 10.34 0.29 8.03
C ASN A 128 11.86 0.41 8.23
N LYS A 129 12.38 1.63 8.37
CA LYS A 129 13.79 1.86 8.64
C LYS A 129 14.14 1.41 10.07
N ASP A 130 13.41 1.91 11.06
CA ASP A 130 13.65 1.60 12.48
C ASP A 130 13.45 0.09 12.74
N LEU A 131 12.49 -0.56 12.08
CA LEU A 131 12.30 -2.01 12.16
C LEU A 131 13.57 -2.79 11.78
N ASN A 132 14.34 -2.30 10.80
CA ASN A 132 15.52 -2.99 10.28
C ASN A 132 16.82 -2.58 10.99
N GLU A 133 16.91 -1.34 11.49
CA GLU A 133 18.14 -0.80 12.07
C GLU A 133 18.20 -0.93 13.61
N GLU A 134 17.06 -0.86 14.31
CA GLU A 134 17.03 -0.91 15.77
C GLU A 134 17.26 -2.33 16.29
N ALA A 135 18.28 -2.51 17.13
CA ALA A 135 18.64 -3.83 17.67
C ALA A 135 17.48 -4.49 18.45
N GLY A 136 16.68 -3.69 19.16
CA GLY A 136 15.48 -4.14 19.88
C GLY A 136 14.39 -4.71 18.97
N CYS A 137 14.41 -4.38 17.68
CA CYS A 137 13.44 -4.84 16.68
C CYS A 137 13.91 -6.06 15.89
N SER A 138 15.18 -6.47 16.02
CA SER A 138 15.80 -7.53 15.21
C SER A 138 15.01 -8.86 15.20
N LYS A 139 14.45 -9.25 16.36
CA LYS A 139 13.62 -10.45 16.49
C LYS A 139 12.33 -10.34 15.67
N LEU A 140 11.62 -9.21 15.80
CA LEU A 140 10.39 -8.94 15.06
C LEU A 140 10.66 -8.84 13.55
N ALA A 141 11.73 -8.14 13.16
CA ALA A 141 12.11 -8.00 11.75
C ALA A 141 12.43 -9.35 11.11
N SER A 142 13.24 -10.18 11.76
CA SER A 142 13.61 -11.51 11.28
C SER A 142 12.40 -12.44 11.21
N TRP A 143 11.52 -12.39 12.22
CA TRP A 143 10.27 -13.14 12.24
C TRP A 143 9.35 -12.71 11.10
N LEU A 144 9.12 -11.40 10.92
CA LEU A 144 8.24 -10.89 9.88
C LEU A 144 8.75 -11.25 8.49
N GLN A 145 10.06 -11.11 8.26
CA GLN A 145 10.68 -11.50 6.98
C GLN A 145 10.50 -13.00 6.70
N ARG A 146 10.70 -13.85 7.70
CA ARG A 146 10.47 -15.29 7.58
C ARG A 146 9.02 -15.60 7.21
N GLU A 147 8.05 -15.06 7.94
CA GLU A 147 6.64 -15.34 7.71
C GLU A 147 6.13 -14.80 6.37
N VAL A 148 6.71 -13.70 5.89
CA VAL A 148 6.48 -13.19 4.53
C VAL A 148 7.04 -14.15 3.48
N ASN A 149 8.26 -14.65 3.66
CA ASN A 149 8.89 -15.59 2.72
C ASN A 149 8.13 -16.93 2.66
N LEU A 150 7.52 -17.34 3.77
CA LEU A 150 6.65 -18.53 3.84
C LEU A 150 5.24 -18.28 3.26
N GLY A 151 4.89 -17.04 2.93
CA GLY A 151 3.57 -16.67 2.45
C GLY A 151 2.48 -16.71 3.53
N HIS A 152 2.85 -16.80 4.80
CA HIS A 152 1.92 -16.74 5.92
C HIS A 152 1.48 -15.31 6.21
N ILE A 153 2.34 -14.33 5.93
CA ILE A 153 2.06 -12.90 6.08
C ILE A 153 2.23 -12.21 4.73
N VAL A 154 1.35 -11.26 4.45
CA VAL A 154 1.44 -10.39 3.27
C VAL A 154 1.65 -8.96 3.72
N ARG A 155 2.77 -8.35 3.33
CA ARG A 155 3.00 -6.91 3.51
C ARG A 155 2.22 -6.14 2.46
N GLN A 156 1.46 -5.15 2.91
CA GLN A 156 0.64 -4.34 2.02
C GLN A 156 0.27 -3.05 2.72
N GLU A 157 0.20 -1.94 1.98
CA GLU A 157 -0.25 -0.66 2.52
C GLU A 157 -1.71 -0.72 2.96
N LEU A 158 -2.03 -0.13 4.09
CA LEU A 158 -3.37 -0.14 4.67
C LEU A 158 -4.44 0.42 3.71
N VAL A 159 -4.18 1.58 3.10
CA VAL A 159 -5.11 2.21 2.16
C VAL A 159 -5.34 1.37 0.91
N SER A 160 -4.36 0.54 0.55
CA SER A 160 -4.51 -0.43 -0.53
C SER A 160 -5.47 -1.55 -0.10
N MET A 161 -5.58 -1.93 1.17
CA MET A 161 -6.49 -3.01 1.57
C MET A 161 -7.98 -2.61 1.52
N ILE A 162 -8.29 -1.32 1.62
CA ILE A 162 -9.67 -0.80 1.73
C ILE A 162 -10.58 -1.24 0.56
N PRO A 163 -10.20 -1.11 -0.73
CA PRO A 163 -11.09 -1.47 -1.83
C PRO A 163 -11.55 -2.93 -1.77
N ALA A 164 -10.64 -3.88 -1.52
CA ALA A 164 -11.01 -5.29 -1.42
C ALA A 164 -11.83 -5.57 -0.14
N ALA A 165 -11.58 -4.82 0.95
CA ALA A 165 -12.37 -4.90 2.16
C ALA A 165 -13.85 -4.58 1.90
N LEU A 166 -14.11 -3.51 1.16
CA LEU A 166 -15.46 -2.97 0.90
C LEU A 166 -16.26 -3.70 -0.19
N LEU A 167 -15.60 -4.44 -1.08
CA LEU A 167 -16.28 -5.16 -2.18
C LEU A 167 -17.16 -6.34 -1.71
N ASP A 168 -17.08 -6.73 -0.44
CA ASP A 168 -17.84 -7.84 0.17
C ASP A 168 -17.92 -9.11 -0.70
N ILE A 169 -16.76 -9.51 -1.23
CA ILE A 169 -16.66 -10.64 -2.14
C ILE A 169 -17.03 -11.95 -1.43
N GLN A 170 -17.96 -12.69 -2.05
CA GLN A 170 -18.39 -14.02 -1.62
C GLN A 170 -17.87 -15.10 -2.57
N HIS A 171 -17.81 -16.34 -2.09
CA HIS A 171 -17.30 -17.47 -2.87
C HIS A 171 -18.07 -17.74 -4.17
N SER A 172 -19.36 -17.43 -4.26
CA SER A 172 -20.16 -17.64 -5.47
C SER A 172 -20.02 -16.55 -6.53
N HIS A 173 -19.28 -15.46 -6.24
CA HIS A 173 -19.14 -14.35 -7.17
C HIS A 173 -18.16 -14.66 -8.31
N MET A 174 -18.41 -14.08 -9.49
CA MET A 174 -17.39 -13.94 -10.53
C MET A 174 -16.77 -12.56 -10.40
N VAL A 175 -15.45 -12.49 -10.22
CA VAL A 175 -14.74 -11.24 -9.93
C VAL A 175 -13.78 -10.91 -11.06
N LEU A 176 -13.79 -9.64 -11.50
CA LEU A 176 -12.89 -9.12 -12.52
C LEU A 176 -11.93 -8.10 -11.91
N ASP A 177 -10.64 -8.41 -11.92
CA ASP A 177 -9.55 -7.50 -11.56
C ASP A 177 -8.88 -6.97 -12.84
N VAL A 178 -9.31 -5.77 -13.26
CA VAL A 178 -8.87 -5.13 -14.53
C VAL A 178 -7.40 -4.66 -14.47
N CYS A 179 -6.84 -4.48 -13.28
CA CYS A 179 -5.50 -3.93 -13.07
C CYS A 179 -4.73 -4.80 -12.09
N ALA A 180 -4.54 -6.07 -12.44
CA ALA A 180 -4.09 -7.10 -11.53
C ALA A 180 -2.59 -7.02 -11.19
N SER A 181 -1.75 -6.31 -11.94
CA SER A 181 -0.31 -6.22 -11.63
C SER A 181 -0.05 -5.22 -10.49
N PRO A 182 0.72 -5.56 -9.43
CA PRO A 182 1.59 -6.75 -9.27
C PRO A 182 0.94 -8.00 -8.62
N GLY A 183 -0.35 -7.98 -8.26
CA GLY A 183 -1.11 -9.17 -7.83
C GLY A 183 -1.73 -9.06 -6.44
N SER A 184 -1.36 -8.06 -5.64
CA SER A 184 -1.78 -7.97 -4.23
C SER A 184 -3.26 -7.64 -4.02
N LYS A 185 -3.99 -7.25 -5.06
CA LYS A 185 -5.45 -7.08 -5.04
C LYS A 185 -6.12 -8.40 -5.36
N THR A 186 -5.73 -9.03 -6.46
CA THR A 186 -6.15 -10.37 -6.85
C THR A 186 -6.01 -11.37 -5.70
N GLU A 187 -4.86 -11.40 -5.02
CA GLU A 187 -4.63 -12.32 -3.90
C GLU A 187 -5.55 -12.02 -2.69
N GLN A 188 -5.84 -10.75 -2.38
CA GLN A 188 -6.85 -10.40 -1.37
C GLN A 188 -8.25 -10.88 -1.76
N LEU A 189 -8.65 -10.69 -3.03
CA LEU A 189 -9.97 -11.09 -3.52
C LEU A 189 -10.12 -12.62 -3.47
N LEU A 190 -9.10 -13.34 -3.93
CA LEU A 190 -9.03 -14.80 -3.84
C LEU A 190 -9.16 -15.27 -2.39
N GLY A 191 -8.43 -14.61 -1.49
CA GLY A 191 -8.49 -14.91 -0.06
C GLY A 191 -9.86 -14.74 0.55
N LYS A 192 -10.58 -13.68 0.18
CA LYS A 192 -11.95 -13.42 0.61
C LYS A 192 -12.92 -14.50 0.10
N MET A 193 -12.80 -14.90 -1.17
CA MET A 193 -13.63 -15.98 -1.73
C MET A 193 -13.41 -17.30 -1.02
N VAL A 194 -12.15 -17.71 -0.82
CA VAL A 194 -11.80 -18.96 -0.12
C VAL A 194 -12.34 -18.94 1.31
N ARG A 195 -12.21 -17.81 2.00
CA ARG A 195 -12.71 -17.66 3.35
C ARG A 195 -14.23 -17.72 3.45
N SER A 196 -14.94 -17.01 2.56
CA SER A 196 -16.41 -17.07 2.46
C SER A 196 -16.91 -18.50 2.25
N ALA A 197 -16.23 -19.29 1.40
CA ALA A 197 -16.57 -20.69 1.19
C ALA A 197 -16.42 -21.53 2.47
N ARG A 198 -15.27 -21.38 3.17
CA ARG A 198 -15.01 -22.09 4.44
C ARG A 198 -16.03 -21.75 5.52
N GLU A 199 -16.38 -20.47 5.67
CA GLU A 199 -17.38 -20.02 6.66
C GLU A 199 -18.77 -20.62 6.38
N GLN A 200 -19.07 -20.95 5.12
CA GLN A 200 -20.31 -21.59 4.70
C GLN A 200 -20.20 -23.12 4.54
N SER A 201 -19.06 -23.72 4.93
CA SER A 201 -18.78 -25.16 4.75
C SER A 201 -18.93 -25.63 3.29
N MET A 202 -18.66 -24.74 2.34
CA MET A 202 -18.69 -25.02 0.90
C MET A 202 -17.27 -25.21 0.38
N LEU A 203 -17.15 -25.92 -0.75
CA LEU A 203 -15.89 -25.93 -1.50
C LEU A 203 -15.69 -24.57 -2.17
N PRO A 204 -14.46 -24.02 -2.15
CA PRO A 204 -14.18 -22.74 -2.79
C PRO A 204 -14.24 -22.90 -4.30
N THR A 205 -15.35 -22.48 -4.91
CA THR A 205 -15.39 -22.19 -6.35
C THR A 205 -14.83 -20.79 -6.52
N VAL A 206 -13.65 -20.63 -7.11
CA VAL A 206 -13.08 -19.30 -7.32
C VAL A 206 -12.96 -19.02 -8.81
N SER A 207 -13.67 -17.98 -9.25
CA SER A 207 -13.57 -17.44 -10.62
C SER A 207 -13.10 -15.99 -10.55
N ILE A 208 -11.79 -15.80 -10.80
CA ILE A 208 -11.19 -14.47 -10.91
C ILE A 208 -10.58 -14.31 -12.30
N CYS A 209 -11.09 -13.31 -13.02
CA CYS A 209 -10.51 -12.84 -14.26
C CYS A 209 -9.54 -11.71 -13.96
N THR A 210 -8.29 -11.81 -14.45
CA THR A 210 -7.27 -10.78 -14.24
C THR A 210 -6.76 -10.22 -15.56
N TYR A 211 -6.57 -8.90 -15.58
CA TYR A 211 -5.91 -8.19 -16.66
C TYR A 211 -4.63 -7.54 -16.13
N THR A 212 -3.50 -7.87 -16.74
CA THR A 212 -2.21 -7.23 -16.42
C THR A 212 -1.77 -6.36 -17.59
N MET A 213 -1.58 -5.06 -17.35
CA MET A 213 -0.90 -4.17 -18.29
C MET A 213 0.60 -4.19 -18.02
N HIS A 214 1.38 -4.69 -18.96
CA HIS A 214 2.84 -4.54 -18.94
C HIS A 214 3.26 -3.35 -19.81
N HIS A 215 3.94 -2.37 -19.21
CA HIS A 215 4.56 -1.29 -19.97
C HIS A 215 5.86 -1.81 -20.60
N THR A 216 5.84 -2.10 -21.90
CA THR A 216 7.06 -2.45 -22.64
C THR A 216 7.83 -1.16 -22.97
N ALA A 217 8.73 -0.75 -22.08
CA ALA A 217 9.67 0.32 -22.38
C ALA A 217 10.82 -0.25 -23.22
N ASN A 218 10.63 -0.35 -24.54
CA ASN A 218 11.73 -0.61 -25.46
C ASN A 218 12.23 0.75 -25.97
N CYS A 219 13.42 1.18 -25.54
CA CYS A 219 13.93 2.55 -25.66
C CYS A 219 14.08 3.13 -27.08
N ASN A 220 13.64 2.43 -28.14
CA ASN A 220 13.78 2.91 -29.52
C ASN A 220 12.60 2.64 -30.47
N LYS A 221 11.45 2.11 -30.03
CA LYS A 221 10.24 2.01 -30.87
C LYS A 221 8.98 2.24 -30.03
N ARG A 222 7.95 2.83 -30.66
CA ARG A 222 6.66 3.25 -30.08
C ARG A 222 6.23 2.38 -28.89
N SER A 223 5.94 3.01 -27.76
CA SER A 223 5.38 2.37 -26.56
C SER A 223 4.13 1.57 -26.92
N GLY A 224 4.20 0.24 -26.79
CA GLY A 224 3.07 -0.66 -26.91
C GLY A 224 2.68 -1.20 -25.54
N TYR A 225 1.38 -1.37 -25.31
CA TYR A 225 0.87 -2.12 -24.17
C TYR A 225 0.73 -3.58 -24.57
N ASP A 226 1.39 -4.50 -23.85
CA ASP A 226 1.12 -5.94 -23.95
C ASP A 226 0.05 -6.28 -22.92
N PHE A 227 -1.10 -6.79 -23.39
CA PHE A 227 -2.23 -7.18 -22.56
C PHE A 227 -2.24 -8.69 -22.45
N ARG A 228 -2.04 -9.20 -21.23
CA ARG A 228 -2.20 -10.63 -20.94
C ARG A 228 -3.47 -10.85 -20.13
N HIS A 229 -4.33 -11.73 -20.64
CA HIS A 229 -5.49 -12.23 -19.93
C HIS A 229 -5.07 -13.50 -19.19
N ILE A 230 -5.25 -13.53 -17.87
CA ILE A 230 -5.08 -14.75 -17.07
C ILE A 230 -6.41 -15.01 -16.38
N MET A 231 -7.08 -16.09 -16.79
CA MET A 231 -8.26 -16.61 -16.08
C MET A 231 -7.76 -17.63 -15.07
N LEU A 232 -7.91 -17.33 -13.78
CA LEU A 232 -7.65 -18.29 -12.70
C LEU A 232 -9.00 -18.90 -12.31
N GLU A 233 -9.31 -20.06 -12.89
CA GLU A 233 -10.35 -20.95 -12.38
C GLU A 233 -9.68 -21.96 -11.45
N VAL A 234 -9.87 -21.78 -10.15
CA VAL A 234 -9.50 -22.80 -9.17
C VAL A 234 -10.75 -23.62 -8.89
N LEU A 235 -10.99 -24.62 -9.74
CA LEU A 235 -12.00 -25.65 -9.52
C LEU A 235 -11.33 -26.79 -8.77
N HIS A 236 -11.57 -26.88 -7.45
CA HIS A 236 -11.30 -28.13 -6.74
C HIS A 236 -12.50 -29.06 -7.00
N SER A 237 -12.30 -30.04 -7.87
CA SER A 237 -13.18 -31.21 -8.05
C SER A 237 -12.98 -32.23 -6.94
#